data_AF-A0AAU8YIV6-F1
#
_entry.id   AF-A0AAU8YIV6-F1
#
_cell.length_a   1.000
_cell.length_b   1.000
_cell.length_c   1.000
_cell.angle_alpha   90.00
_cell.angle_beta   90.00
_cell.angle_gamma   90.00
#
_symmetry.space_group_name_H-M   'P 1'
#
loop_
_entity.id
_entity.type
_entity.pdbx_description
1 polymer ?
#
loop_
_entity_poly.entity_id
_entity_poly.type
_entity_poly.pdbx_seq_one_letter_code
_entity_poly.pdbx_strand_id
1 'polypeptide(L)'
;MQTPLGLIADLDLDNPQTVYDILAQDKHSIAEGMVVESIFDQIIEHIPKVVEGDSAILLDVETFITRDPKNFGNAHAFVWARTMGEGLGRYLRTLSKGFNVYLLKWCDSSVSFKAGIFQAGQPIKWMPLEELVGGLGHEHCQRYEVVESVRNRQRQLGAFWGYLKESHGKYLKERVALPRLLVNWGIQPWFKSVWNIDRVIIIGGQIWALEVKHKFPYGEPGPLKFGLNVGEGYMLRDLARVGIKGLHAIVVKPYWNTNVGSSYLVSNYDVRDQAMVVGMTINEREIGRILARSSESSPTHTSVNGKTKPKYKPMLLSEFTSLSFLAKREEIAKRICLLLQGRLNEPCNDDQLRALKIEK
;
A
#
# COMPACT_ATOMS: atom_id res chain seq x y z
N MET A 1 6.59 4.54 23.07
CA MET A 1 7.29 4.89 21.82
C MET A 1 7.64 6.37 21.78
N GLN A 2 8.88 6.71 21.45
CA GLN A 2 9.34 8.10 21.22
C GLN A 2 9.22 8.48 19.74
N THR A 3 8.72 9.68 19.44
CA THR A 3 8.64 10.26 18.10
C THR A 3 9.36 11.62 18.05
N PRO A 4 9.58 12.20 16.86
CA PRO A 4 10.06 13.59 16.74
C PRO A 4 9.13 14.64 17.36
N LEU A 5 7.85 14.30 17.58
CA LEU A 5 6.84 15.21 18.15
C LEU A 5 6.67 15.02 19.67
N GLY A 6 7.41 14.10 20.28
CA GLY A 6 7.25 13.72 21.69
C GLY A 6 6.91 12.25 21.88
N LEU A 7 6.55 11.86 23.10
CA LEU A 7 6.03 10.52 23.39
C LEU A 7 4.62 10.40 22.82
N ILE A 8 4.28 9.24 22.24
CA ILE A 8 2.93 9.01 21.70
C ILE A 8 1.83 9.23 22.77
N ALA A 9 2.14 8.90 24.02
CA ALA A 9 1.23 9.08 25.14
C ALA A 9 0.85 10.56 25.41
N ASP A 10 1.69 11.50 24.96
CA ASP A 10 1.49 12.94 25.18
C ASP A 10 0.83 13.63 23.96
N LEU A 11 0.64 12.89 22.86
CA LEU A 11 0.03 13.43 21.64
C LEU A 11 -1.50 13.30 21.69
N ASP A 12 -2.19 14.42 21.47
CA ASP A 12 -3.63 14.41 21.21
C ASP A 12 -3.91 13.93 19.78
N LEU A 13 -4.13 12.63 19.62
CA LEU A 13 -4.37 11.99 18.32
C LEU A 13 -5.77 12.27 17.75
N ASP A 14 -6.68 12.84 18.53
CA ASP A 14 -8.01 13.23 18.07
C ASP A 14 -8.00 14.66 17.47
N ASN A 15 -6.95 15.44 17.74
CA ASN A 15 -6.72 16.74 17.13
C ASN A 15 -6.22 16.62 15.68
N PRO A 16 -6.95 17.14 14.68
CA PRO A 16 -6.52 17.07 13.28
C PRO A 16 -5.16 17.71 13.00
N GLN A 17 -4.78 18.75 13.75
CA GLN A 17 -3.47 19.38 13.59
C GLN A 17 -2.34 18.41 14.01
N THR A 18 -2.50 17.71 15.13
CA THR A 18 -1.54 16.68 15.57
C THR A 18 -1.42 15.57 14.54
N VAL A 19 -2.54 15.10 13.98
CA VAL A 19 -2.51 14.07 12.94
C VAL A 19 -1.80 14.57 11.68
N TYR A 20 -2.03 15.83 11.29
CA TYR A 20 -1.29 16.45 10.20
C TYR A 20 0.22 16.50 10.49
N ASP A 21 0.61 16.92 11.70
CA ASP A 21 2.02 17.05 12.07
C ASP A 21 2.75 15.70 12.05
N ILE A 22 2.06 14.62 12.43
CA ILE A 22 2.53 13.23 12.27
C ILE A 22 2.76 12.91 10.80
N LEU A 23 1.75 13.13 9.95
CA LEU A 23 1.83 12.85 8.50
C LEU A 23 2.87 13.74 7.80
N ALA A 24 3.08 14.96 8.27
CA ALA A 24 4.03 15.92 7.70
C ALA A 24 5.49 15.48 7.86
N GLN A 25 5.78 14.54 8.79
CA GLN A 25 7.10 13.94 8.92
C GLN A 25 7.48 13.04 7.74
N ASP A 26 6.51 12.56 6.97
CA ASP A 26 6.74 11.75 5.77
C ASP A 26 7.00 12.59 4.52
N LYS A 27 7.38 11.92 3.42
CA LYS A 27 7.42 12.57 2.10
C LYS A 27 5.99 12.93 1.66
N HIS A 28 5.85 14.01 0.90
CA HIS A 28 4.53 14.48 0.45
C HIS A 28 3.75 13.44 -0.37
N SER A 29 4.44 12.58 -1.11
CA SER A 29 3.79 11.54 -1.91
C SER A 29 3.14 10.42 -1.08
N ILE A 30 3.45 10.33 0.23
CA ILE A 30 2.71 9.44 1.13
C ILE A 30 1.31 9.98 1.37
N ALA A 31 1.17 11.26 1.75
CA ALA A 31 -0.14 11.89 1.92
C ALA A 31 -0.98 11.83 0.64
N GLU A 32 -0.36 12.05 -0.52
CA GLU A 32 -1.02 11.92 -1.82
C GLU A 32 -1.42 10.49 -2.16
N GLY A 33 -0.58 9.50 -1.79
CA GLY A 33 -0.87 8.07 -1.92
C GLY A 33 -2.09 7.69 -1.11
N MET A 34 -2.19 8.17 0.14
CA MET A 34 -3.34 7.92 1.02
C MET A 34 -4.65 8.48 0.45
N VAL A 35 -4.62 9.61 -0.28
CA VAL A 35 -5.80 10.11 -1.01
C VAL A 35 -6.23 9.11 -2.08
N VAL A 36 -5.28 8.60 -2.87
CA VAL A 36 -5.56 7.63 -3.94
C VAL A 36 -6.07 6.32 -3.36
N GLU A 37 -5.44 5.84 -2.28
CA GLU A 37 -5.87 4.67 -1.52
C GLU A 37 -7.30 4.85 -1.02
N SER A 38 -7.63 5.97 -0.36
CA SER A 38 -8.99 6.25 0.13
C SER A 38 -10.03 6.28 -1.00
N ILE A 39 -9.68 6.80 -2.18
CA ILE A 39 -10.56 6.73 -3.37
C ILE A 39 -10.70 5.28 -3.85
N PHE A 40 -9.62 4.50 -3.83
CA PHE A 40 -9.63 3.09 -4.24
C PHE A 40 -10.39 2.21 -3.23
N ASP A 41 -10.37 2.52 -1.93
CA ASP A 41 -11.21 1.86 -0.91
C ASP A 41 -12.68 1.92 -1.27
N GLN A 42 -13.15 3.08 -1.71
CA GLN A 42 -14.54 3.25 -2.15
C GLN A 42 -14.89 2.33 -3.33
N ILE A 43 -13.93 1.90 -4.15
CA ILE A 43 -14.13 0.90 -5.20
C ILE A 43 -14.17 -0.50 -4.59
N ILE A 44 -13.19 -0.82 -3.75
CA ILE A 44 -13.06 -2.14 -3.12
C ILE A 44 -14.26 -2.48 -2.23
N GLU A 45 -14.85 -1.49 -1.56
CA GLU A 45 -16.09 -1.63 -0.78
C GLU A 45 -17.30 -2.10 -1.60
N HIS A 46 -17.29 -1.94 -2.92
CA HIS A 46 -18.35 -2.45 -3.80
C HIS A 46 -18.15 -3.93 -4.17
N ILE A 47 -16.95 -4.50 -4.03
CA ILE A 47 -16.65 -5.87 -4.44
C ILE A 47 -17.61 -6.89 -3.83
N PRO A 48 -17.89 -6.89 -2.50
CA PRO A 48 -18.83 -7.85 -1.91
C PRO A 48 -20.25 -7.80 -2.49
N LYS A 49 -20.64 -6.69 -3.13
CA LYS A 49 -21.97 -6.51 -3.74
C LYS A 49 -22.05 -6.99 -5.19
N VAL A 50 -20.92 -7.05 -5.88
CA VAL A 50 -20.85 -7.32 -7.33
C VAL A 50 -20.13 -8.62 -7.68
N VAL A 51 -19.53 -9.30 -6.69
CA VAL A 51 -18.91 -10.61 -6.90
C VAL A 51 -19.97 -11.65 -7.24
N GLU A 52 -19.81 -12.32 -8.39
CA GLU A 52 -20.72 -13.35 -8.87
C GLU A 52 -20.14 -14.74 -8.62
N GLY A 53 -20.95 -15.66 -8.08
CA GLY A 53 -20.58 -17.07 -7.91
C GLY A 53 -19.62 -17.38 -6.76
N ASP A 54 -19.10 -16.36 -6.08
CA ASP A 54 -18.16 -16.49 -4.96
C ASP A 54 -18.55 -15.54 -3.81
N SER A 55 -18.07 -15.84 -2.60
CA SER A 55 -18.06 -14.89 -1.48
C SER A 55 -16.83 -13.99 -1.54
N ALA A 56 -16.97 -12.70 -1.22
CA ALA A 56 -15.85 -11.79 -1.02
C ALA A 56 -15.79 -11.26 0.42
N ILE A 57 -14.64 -11.38 1.06
CA ILE A 57 -14.39 -10.91 2.44
C ILE A 57 -13.26 -9.90 2.40
N LEU A 58 -13.56 -8.65 2.76
CA LEU A 58 -12.56 -7.59 2.97
C LEU A 58 -11.98 -7.71 4.37
N LEU A 59 -10.66 -7.82 4.48
CA LEU A 59 -9.99 -7.82 5.78
C LEU A 59 -9.61 -6.40 6.17
N ASP A 60 -10.03 -5.95 7.35
CA ASP A 60 -9.64 -4.65 7.91
C ASP A 60 -8.30 -4.79 8.66
N VAL A 61 -7.25 -4.97 7.85
CA VAL A 61 -5.88 -5.20 8.30
C VAL A 61 -4.91 -4.24 7.61
N GLU A 62 -3.83 -3.91 8.29
CA GLU A 62 -2.65 -3.29 7.72
C GLU A 62 -1.48 -4.22 7.97
N THR A 63 -0.76 -4.63 6.92
CA THR A 63 0.29 -5.64 7.05
C THR A 63 1.63 -5.10 6.62
N PHE A 64 2.61 -5.15 7.51
CA PHE A 64 3.98 -4.76 7.26
C PHE A 64 4.86 -6.00 7.15
N ILE A 65 5.47 -6.18 5.98
CA ILE A 65 6.45 -7.24 5.73
C ILE A 65 7.84 -6.65 5.94
N THR A 66 8.64 -7.30 6.76
CA THR A 66 10.05 -6.96 6.94
C THR A 66 10.92 -8.14 6.57
N ARG A 67 12.13 -7.83 6.10
CA ARG A 67 13.14 -8.83 5.76
C ARG A 67 14.48 -8.40 6.30
N ASP A 68 15.19 -9.35 6.87
CA ASP A 68 16.62 -9.21 7.10
C ASP A 68 17.39 -9.43 5.78
N PRO A 69 18.13 -8.43 5.27
CA PRO A 69 18.93 -8.61 4.06
C PRO A 69 20.12 -9.55 4.24
N LYS A 70 20.55 -9.85 5.47
CA LYS A 70 21.59 -10.87 5.77
C LYS A 70 20.99 -12.27 5.85
N ASN A 71 19.72 -12.40 6.25
CA ASN A 71 19.02 -13.67 6.33
C ASN A 71 17.64 -13.58 5.66
N PHE A 72 17.61 -13.83 4.36
CA PHE A 72 16.39 -13.76 3.55
C PHE A 72 15.28 -14.72 4.02
N GLY A 73 15.63 -15.79 4.75
CA GLY A 73 14.68 -16.74 5.35
C GLY A 73 14.06 -16.25 6.65
N ASN A 74 14.62 -15.21 7.28
CA ASN A 74 14.05 -14.56 8.44
C ASN A 74 13.21 -13.35 8.01
N ALA A 75 11.98 -13.63 7.57
CA ALA A 75 11.01 -12.61 7.20
C ALA A 75 9.90 -12.53 8.27
N HIS A 76 9.46 -11.32 8.58
CA HIS A 76 8.43 -11.07 9.57
C HIS A 76 7.21 -10.42 8.91
N ALA A 77 6.03 -10.82 9.35
CA ALA A 77 4.76 -10.21 8.95
C ALA A 77 4.07 -9.64 10.19
N PHE A 78 4.03 -8.32 10.29
CA PHE A 78 3.33 -7.59 11.34
C PHE A 78 1.94 -7.21 10.83
N VAL A 79 0.90 -7.87 11.34
CA VAL A 79 -0.48 -7.70 10.90
C VAL A 79 -1.24 -6.91 11.95
N TRP A 80 -1.52 -5.64 11.70
CA TRP A 80 -2.43 -4.87 12.53
C TRP A 80 -3.86 -5.10 12.07
N ALA A 81 -4.59 -5.94 12.82
CA ALA A 81 -6.01 -6.16 12.60
C ALA A 81 -6.83 -5.16 13.41
N ARG A 82 -7.60 -4.31 12.73
CA ARG A 82 -8.53 -3.36 13.37
C ARG A 82 -9.80 -4.08 13.81
N THR A 83 -10.15 -5.16 13.14
CA THR A 83 -11.25 -6.06 13.50
C THR A 83 -10.79 -7.52 13.50
N MET A 84 -11.35 -8.33 14.41
CA MET A 84 -11.11 -9.77 14.48
C MET A 84 -12.19 -10.54 13.70
N GLY A 85 -12.36 -10.16 12.43
CA GLY A 85 -13.45 -10.65 11.57
C GLY A 85 -13.18 -12.02 10.91
N GLU A 86 -14.16 -12.45 10.12
CA GLU A 86 -14.05 -13.63 9.27
C GLU A 86 -12.83 -13.54 8.33
N GLY A 87 -12.21 -14.68 8.02
CA GLY A 87 -11.07 -14.73 7.10
C GLY A 87 -9.72 -14.36 7.70
N LEU A 88 -9.66 -13.56 8.77
CA LEU A 88 -8.40 -13.16 9.41
C LEU A 88 -7.54 -14.37 9.79
N GLY A 89 -8.12 -15.37 10.47
CA GLY A 89 -7.37 -16.57 10.85
C GLY A 89 -6.81 -17.36 9.65
N ARG A 90 -7.53 -17.37 8.51
CA ARG A 90 -7.05 -18.00 7.26
C ARG A 90 -5.89 -17.20 6.66
N TYR A 91 -5.96 -15.87 6.71
CA TYR A 91 -4.89 -15.00 6.26
C TYR A 91 -3.61 -15.19 7.08
N LEU A 92 -3.71 -15.14 8.42
CA LEU A 92 -2.58 -15.34 9.33
C LEU A 92 -1.93 -16.72 9.14
N ARG A 93 -2.73 -17.79 9.00
CA ARG A 93 -2.21 -19.15 8.71
C ARG A 93 -1.53 -19.25 7.34
N THR A 94 -1.98 -18.48 6.36
CA THR A 94 -1.36 -18.46 5.04
C THR A 94 0.00 -17.75 5.11
N LEU A 95 0.06 -16.59 5.76
CA LEU A 95 1.33 -15.89 6.02
C LEU A 95 2.32 -16.78 6.79
N SER A 96 1.87 -17.52 7.81
CA SER A 96 2.76 -18.34 8.63
C SER A 96 3.47 -19.49 7.88
N LYS A 97 3.12 -19.74 6.61
CA LYS A 97 3.85 -20.69 5.76
C LYS A 97 5.22 -20.17 5.30
N GLY A 98 5.45 -18.86 5.36
CA GLY A 98 6.71 -18.25 4.90
C GLY A 98 7.19 -17.06 5.73
N PHE A 99 6.44 -16.66 6.76
CA PHE A 99 6.77 -15.52 7.61
C PHE A 99 6.59 -15.88 9.09
N ASN A 100 7.41 -15.25 9.94
CA ASN A 100 7.12 -15.14 11.36
C ASN A 100 6.01 -14.11 11.56
N VAL A 101 4.81 -14.56 11.95
CA VAL A 101 3.61 -13.71 11.99
C VAL A 101 3.39 -13.15 13.39
N TYR A 102 3.21 -11.82 13.46
CA TYR A 102 2.86 -11.11 14.67
C TYR A 102 1.55 -10.36 14.46
N LEU A 103 0.56 -10.65 15.31
CA LEU A 103 -0.68 -9.89 15.34
C LEU A 103 -0.46 -8.64 16.19
N LEU A 104 -0.83 -7.49 15.66
CA LEU A 104 -0.73 -6.20 16.34
C LEU A 104 -2.10 -5.68 16.71
N LYS A 105 -2.15 -4.92 17.81
CA LYS A 105 -3.31 -4.11 18.19
C LYS A 105 -2.88 -2.79 18.82
N TRP A 106 -3.68 -1.76 18.60
CA TRP A 106 -3.62 -0.53 19.37
C TRP A 106 -4.35 -0.71 20.70
N CYS A 107 -3.82 -0.15 21.79
CA CYS A 107 -4.40 -0.24 23.11
C CYS A 107 -4.58 1.17 23.68
N ASP A 108 -5.79 1.72 23.65
CA ASP A 108 -6.06 3.10 24.10
C ASP A 108 -5.71 3.32 25.57
N SER A 109 -5.94 2.34 26.45
CA SER A 109 -5.64 2.45 27.88
C SER A 109 -4.15 2.68 28.19
N SER A 110 -3.26 2.17 27.33
CA SER A 110 -1.80 2.33 27.48
C SER A 110 -1.20 3.22 26.41
N VAL A 111 -2.04 3.81 25.54
CA VAL A 111 -1.68 4.65 24.38
C VAL A 111 -0.49 4.06 23.61
N SER A 112 -0.57 2.76 23.29
CA SER A 112 0.55 2.02 22.71
C SER A 112 0.13 0.83 21.85
N PHE A 113 1.05 0.40 20.97
CA PHE A 113 0.90 -0.83 20.21
C PHE A 113 1.37 -2.04 21.03
N LYS A 114 0.59 -3.11 20.98
CA LYS A 114 0.97 -4.42 21.50
C LYS A 114 1.10 -5.40 20.34
N ALA A 115 2.07 -6.30 20.47
CA ALA A 115 2.31 -7.37 19.53
C ALA A 115 2.08 -8.72 20.21
N GLY A 116 1.57 -9.68 19.44
CA GLY A 116 1.37 -11.04 19.89
C GLY A 116 1.86 -12.02 18.84
N ILE A 117 2.60 -13.03 19.28
CA ILE A 117 3.12 -14.07 18.39
C ILE A 117 1.95 -14.92 17.91
N PHE A 118 1.76 -15.01 16.60
CA PHE A 118 0.74 -15.88 16.03
C PHE A 118 1.30 -17.27 15.81
N GLN A 119 0.71 -18.25 16.51
CA GLN A 119 0.94 -19.67 16.29
C GLN A 119 -0.40 -20.37 16.17
N ALA A 120 -0.61 -21.11 15.08
CA ALA A 120 -1.89 -21.74 14.81
C ALA A 120 -2.27 -22.71 15.94
N GLY A 121 -3.47 -22.53 16.51
CA GLY A 121 -3.99 -23.36 17.60
C GLY A 121 -3.45 -23.01 18.99
N GLN A 122 -2.60 -21.97 19.12
CA GLN A 122 -2.05 -21.54 20.40
C GLN A 122 -2.64 -20.17 20.83
N PRO A 123 -2.82 -19.93 22.13
CA PRO A 123 -3.17 -18.61 22.65
C PRO A 123 -2.10 -17.57 22.30
N ILE A 124 -2.53 -16.37 21.95
CA ILE A 124 -1.62 -15.25 21.65
C ILE A 124 -1.16 -14.60 22.96
N LYS A 125 0.12 -14.70 23.26
CA LYS A 125 0.76 -13.94 24.35
C LYS A 125 1.12 -12.54 23.84
N TRP A 126 0.56 -11.52 24.47
CA TRP A 126 0.76 -10.12 24.12
C TRP A 126 1.94 -9.51 24.90
N MET A 127 2.73 -8.67 24.22
CA MET A 127 3.80 -7.84 24.79
C MET A 127 3.80 -6.45 24.13
N PRO A 128 4.47 -5.44 24.72
CA PRO A 128 4.72 -4.17 24.04
C PRO A 128 5.41 -4.38 22.70
N LEU A 129 5.02 -3.61 21.68
CA LEU A 129 5.63 -3.73 20.36
C LEU A 129 7.15 -3.48 20.43
N GLU A 130 7.58 -2.45 21.18
CA GLU A 130 8.99 -2.08 21.33
C GLU A 130 9.86 -3.21 21.92
N GLU A 131 9.31 -3.99 22.85
CA GLU A 131 9.98 -5.16 23.42
C GLU A 131 10.22 -6.23 22.34
N LEU A 132 9.19 -6.51 21.53
CA LEU A 132 9.28 -7.48 20.45
C LEU A 132 10.30 -7.03 19.38
N VAL A 133 10.13 -5.84 18.80
CA VAL A 133 11.00 -5.37 17.70
C VAL A 133 12.41 -5.11 18.16
N GLY A 134 12.61 -4.74 19.43
CA GLY A 134 13.93 -4.65 20.06
C GLY A 134 14.64 -6.01 20.03
N GLY A 135 13.94 -7.08 20.39
CA GLY A 135 14.44 -8.46 20.34
C GLY A 135 14.74 -8.97 18.92
N LEU A 136 13.98 -8.51 17.91
CA LEU A 136 14.12 -8.96 16.52
C LEU A 136 15.17 -8.16 15.74
N GLY A 137 15.29 -6.86 16.01
CA GLY A 137 16.02 -5.89 15.19
C GLY A 137 17.28 -5.32 15.84
N HIS A 138 17.86 -6.00 16.84
CA HIS A 138 18.95 -5.50 17.71
C HIS A 138 20.10 -4.76 17.00
N GLU A 139 20.44 -5.08 15.75
CA GLU A 139 21.53 -4.44 15.01
C GLU A 139 21.17 -3.10 14.34
N HIS A 140 19.89 -2.71 14.33
CA HIS A 140 19.39 -1.65 13.44
C HIS A 140 18.43 -0.70 14.14
N CYS A 141 18.75 -0.13 15.30
CA CYS A 141 17.96 0.99 15.84
C CYS A 141 18.43 2.31 15.19
N GLN A 142 17.83 2.69 14.06
CA GLN A 142 18.08 3.97 13.41
C GLN A 142 16.80 4.81 13.39
N ARG A 143 16.92 6.09 13.76
CA ARG A 143 15.80 7.03 13.59
C ARG A 143 15.40 7.09 12.13
N TYR A 144 14.13 6.83 11.86
CA TYR A 144 13.56 7.04 10.54
C TYR A 144 13.39 8.54 10.32
N GLU A 145 14.11 9.06 9.32
CA GLU A 145 14.10 10.47 8.94
C GLU A 145 14.00 10.60 7.42
N VAL A 146 13.02 11.39 6.99
CA VAL A 146 12.82 11.77 5.60
C VAL A 146 13.55 13.08 5.32
N VAL A 147 14.28 13.15 4.21
CA VAL A 147 14.98 14.39 3.84
C VAL A 147 14.00 15.49 3.45
N GLU A 148 14.30 16.73 3.84
CA GLU A 148 13.41 17.87 3.62
C GLU A 148 13.13 18.11 2.12
N SER A 149 14.07 17.80 1.23
CA SER A 149 13.92 17.99 -0.22
C SER A 149 12.83 17.13 -0.88
N VAL A 150 12.37 16.07 -0.22
CA VAL A 150 11.22 15.26 -0.68
C VAL A 150 9.95 15.55 0.11
N ARG A 151 9.99 16.52 1.02
CA ARG A 151 8.81 17.09 1.66
C ARG A 151 8.32 18.28 0.83
N ASN A 152 7.01 18.42 0.76
CA ASN A 152 6.37 19.54 0.08
C ASN A 152 5.12 19.89 0.86
N ARG A 153 5.26 20.92 1.72
CA ARG A 153 4.23 21.35 2.65
C ARG A 153 2.92 21.68 1.95
N GLN A 154 2.97 22.38 0.81
CA GLN A 154 1.76 22.75 0.08
C GLN A 154 0.99 21.51 -0.41
N ARG A 155 1.69 20.51 -0.95
CA ARG A 155 1.09 19.25 -1.40
C ARG A 155 0.54 18.43 -0.24
N GLN A 156 1.25 18.40 0.90
CA GLN A 156 0.77 17.74 2.13
C GLN A 156 -0.47 18.42 2.69
N LEU A 157 -0.49 19.75 2.79
CA LEU A 157 -1.66 20.51 3.22
C LEU A 157 -2.85 20.26 2.28
N GLY A 158 -2.63 20.30 0.98
CA GLY A 158 -3.66 20.03 -0.02
C GLY A 158 -4.26 18.62 0.09
N ALA A 159 -3.42 17.59 0.27
CA ALA A 159 -3.89 16.23 0.46
C ALA A 159 -4.62 16.04 1.80
N PHE A 160 -4.06 16.57 2.89
CA PHE A 160 -4.60 16.37 4.22
C PHE A 160 -5.88 17.18 4.48
N TRP A 161 -5.78 18.50 4.41
CA TRP A 161 -6.90 19.40 4.70
C TRP A 161 -7.92 19.45 3.58
N GLY A 162 -7.48 19.25 2.33
CA GLY A 162 -8.37 19.21 1.18
C GLY A 162 -9.14 17.89 1.01
N TYR A 163 -8.73 16.79 1.67
CA TYR A 163 -9.38 15.49 1.49
C TYR A 163 -9.35 14.57 2.70
N LEU A 164 -8.17 14.19 3.20
CA LEU A 164 -8.05 13.11 4.20
C LEU A 164 -8.81 13.42 5.51
N LYS A 165 -8.76 14.66 5.98
CA LYS A 165 -9.48 15.09 7.18
C LYS A 165 -10.98 14.85 7.04
N GLU A 166 -11.58 15.36 5.96
CA GLU A 166 -13.03 15.28 5.76
C GLU A 166 -13.49 13.87 5.40
N SER A 167 -12.74 13.15 4.56
CA SER A 167 -13.09 11.80 4.14
C SER A 167 -13.02 10.76 5.26
N HIS A 168 -12.07 10.89 6.20
CA HIS A 168 -11.96 9.98 7.35
C HIS A 168 -12.73 10.47 8.58
N GLY A 169 -12.93 11.77 8.75
CA GLY A 169 -13.71 12.35 9.84
C GLY A 169 -13.28 11.81 11.22
N LYS A 170 -14.21 11.17 11.93
CA LYS A 170 -13.94 10.56 13.25
C LYS A 170 -12.93 9.40 13.23
N TYR A 171 -12.60 8.87 12.06
CA TYR A 171 -11.64 7.77 11.89
C TYR A 171 -10.24 8.26 11.51
N LEU A 172 -9.98 9.56 11.60
CA LEU A 172 -8.72 10.18 11.18
C LEU A 172 -7.52 9.64 11.96
N LYS A 173 -7.67 9.41 13.26
CA LYS A 173 -6.67 8.77 14.13
C LYS A 173 -6.31 7.39 13.61
N GLU A 174 -7.31 6.54 13.36
CA GLU A 174 -7.10 5.15 12.97
C GLU A 174 -6.61 5.04 11.52
N ARG A 175 -7.14 5.84 10.61
CA ARG A 175 -6.84 5.72 9.16
C ARG A 175 -5.59 6.50 8.75
N VAL A 176 -5.13 7.47 9.55
CA VAL A 176 -3.96 8.30 9.21
C VAL A 176 -2.86 8.26 10.27
N ALA A 177 -3.14 8.69 11.50
CA ALA A 177 -2.10 8.85 12.52
C ALA A 177 -1.46 7.52 12.93
N LEU A 178 -2.27 6.57 13.39
CA LEU A 178 -1.81 5.28 13.92
C LEU A 178 -1.01 4.45 12.89
N PRO A 179 -1.42 4.33 11.61
CA PRO A 179 -0.62 3.70 10.56
C PRO A 179 0.78 4.28 10.44
N ARG A 180 0.88 5.61 10.40
CA ARG A 180 2.15 6.31 10.24
C ARG A 180 3.00 6.17 11.50
N LEU A 181 2.40 6.27 12.68
CA LEU A 181 3.08 6.03 13.94
C LEU A 181 3.69 4.62 13.98
N LEU A 182 2.89 3.62 13.61
CA LEU A 182 3.27 2.22 13.60
C LEU A 182 4.43 1.96 12.62
N VAL A 183 4.32 2.37 11.37
CA VAL A 183 5.36 2.09 10.38
C VAL A 183 6.61 2.92 10.62
N ASN A 184 6.49 4.23 10.80
CA ASN A 184 7.65 5.14 10.82
C ASN A 184 8.47 5.03 12.11
N TRP A 185 7.82 4.78 13.25
CA TRP A 185 8.50 4.76 14.55
C TRP A 185 8.34 3.45 15.32
N GLY A 186 7.34 2.62 14.98
CA GLY A 186 7.15 1.31 15.60
C GLY A 186 7.94 0.18 14.94
N ILE A 187 7.98 0.13 13.61
CA ILE A 187 8.55 -0.99 12.86
C ILE A 187 9.81 -0.58 12.09
N GLN A 188 9.71 0.41 11.20
CA GLN A 188 10.80 0.80 10.30
C GLN A 188 12.12 1.16 10.98
N PRO A 189 12.14 1.75 12.18
CA PRO A 189 13.40 2.04 12.86
C PRO A 189 14.25 0.82 13.19
N TRP A 190 13.68 -0.40 13.14
CA TRP A 190 14.31 -1.67 13.55
C TRP A 190 14.70 -2.57 12.38
N PHE A 191 14.27 -2.23 11.16
CA PHE A 191 14.46 -3.08 9.98
C PHE A 191 14.93 -2.26 8.78
N LYS A 192 15.86 -2.80 7.99
CA LYS A 192 16.38 -2.12 6.79
C LYS A 192 15.34 -1.98 5.67
N SER A 193 14.35 -2.86 5.64
CA SER A 193 13.33 -2.85 4.59
C SER A 193 11.99 -3.25 5.17
N VAL A 194 11.01 -2.38 4.98
CA VAL A 194 9.62 -2.54 5.40
C VAL A 194 8.75 -2.24 4.19
N TRP A 195 7.82 -3.15 3.89
CA TRP A 195 6.83 -3.00 2.85
C TRP A 195 5.44 -3.07 3.46
N ASN A 196 4.55 -2.18 3.03
CA ASN A 196 3.14 -2.23 3.38
C ASN A 196 2.37 -3.08 2.36
N ILE A 197 1.39 -3.82 2.83
CA ILE A 197 0.33 -4.41 2.01
C ILE A 197 -0.93 -3.61 2.31
N ASP A 198 -1.36 -2.81 1.33
CA ASP A 198 -2.40 -1.80 1.56
C ASP A 198 -3.77 -2.43 1.86
N ARG A 199 -4.18 -3.48 1.11
CA ARG A 199 -5.43 -4.20 1.37
C ARG A 199 -5.32 -5.70 1.15
N VAL A 200 -6.18 -6.43 1.85
CA VAL A 200 -6.33 -7.88 1.67
C VAL A 200 -7.80 -8.23 1.51
N ILE A 201 -8.09 -9.03 0.48
CA ILE A 201 -9.43 -9.58 0.22
C ILE A 201 -9.34 -11.08 0.02
N ILE A 202 -10.40 -11.78 0.40
CA ILE A 202 -10.57 -13.21 0.11
C ILE A 202 -11.75 -13.36 -0.85
N ILE A 203 -11.52 -13.92 -2.05
CA ILE A 203 -12.55 -14.22 -3.04
C ILE A 203 -12.51 -15.71 -3.37
N GLY A 204 -13.62 -16.42 -3.27
CA GLY A 204 -13.68 -17.85 -3.59
C GLY A 204 -12.66 -18.68 -2.78
N GLY A 205 -12.31 -18.21 -1.58
CA GLY A 205 -11.29 -18.79 -0.72
C GLY A 205 -9.83 -18.44 -1.06
N GLN A 206 -9.55 -17.85 -2.22
CA GLN A 206 -8.24 -17.33 -2.59
C GLN A 206 -7.98 -15.98 -1.91
N ILE A 207 -6.82 -15.84 -1.27
CA ILE A 207 -6.38 -14.57 -0.67
C ILE A 207 -5.66 -13.73 -1.73
N TRP A 208 -6.02 -12.46 -1.79
CA TRP A 208 -5.42 -11.45 -2.65
C TRP A 208 -4.90 -10.27 -1.84
N ALA A 209 -3.65 -9.89 -2.09
CA ALA A 209 -3.06 -8.63 -1.66
C ALA A 209 -3.25 -7.59 -2.77
N LEU A 210 -3.87 -6.46 -2.45
CA LEU A 210 -4.22 -5.43 -3.42
C LEU A 210 -3.32 -4.22 -3.19
N GLU A 211 -2.63 -3.83 -4.25
CA GLU A 211 -1.76 -2.66 -4.28
C GLU A 211 -2.30 -1.68 -5.31
N VAL A 212 -2.41 -0.40 -4.94
CA VAL A 212 -2.77 0.65 -5.88
C VAL A 212 -1.66 1.70 -5.96
N LYS A 213 -1.33 2.13 -7.18
CA LYS A 213 -0.37 3.22 -7.42
C LYS A 213 -0.99 4.31 -8.26
N HIS A 214 -0.50 5.53 -8.08
CA HIS A 214 -0.85 6.69 -8.91
C HIS A 214 0.35 7.13 -9.74
N LYS A 215 0.37 6.75 -11.02
CA LYS A 215 1.53 6.90 -11.92
C LYS A 215 1.06 7.31 -13.32
N PHE A 216 1.94 7.91 -14.11
CA PHE A 216 1.79 7.99 -15.57
C PHE A 216 2.80 7.04 -16.23
N PRO A 217 2.51 6.55 -17.43
CA PRO A 217 3.44 5.68 -18.15
C PRO A 217 4.64 6.46 -18.69
N TYR A 218 5.75 5.78 -18.93
CA TYR A 218 6.90 6.30 -19.69
C TYR A 218 7.16 5.43 -20.92
N GLY A 219 8.06 5.87 -21.81
CA GLY A 219 8.51 5.08 -22.95
C GLY A 219 8.24 5.70 -24.32
N GLU A 220 7.68 6.93 -24.40
CA GLU A 220 7.46 7.63 -25.67
C GLU A 220 8.78 7.82 -26.47
N PRO A 221 8.78 7.61 -27.80
CA PRO A 221 7.65 7.21 -28.66
C PRO A 221 7.39 5.68 -28.72
N GLY A 222 8.16 4.87 -28.01
CA GLY A 222 8.01 3.42 -27.95
C GLY A 222 6.86 2.92 -27.05
N PRO A 223 6.87 1.61 -26.72
CA PRO A 223 5.84 0.99 -25.90
C PRO A 223 5.73 1.64 -24.53
N LEU A 224 4.50 1.92 -24.09
CA LEU A 224 4.23 2.49 -22.77
C LEU A 224 4.50 1.47 -21.66
N LYS A 225 5.10 1.95 -20.58
CA LYS A 225 5.53 1.11 -19.45
C LYS A 225 5.27 1.75 -18.11
N PHE A 226 5.14 0.91 -17.10
CA PHE A 226 5.23 1.27 -15.69
C PHE A 226 6.42 0.59 -15.03
N GLY A 227 6.84 1.09 -13.86
CA GLY A 227 7.92 0.50 -13.07
C GLY A 227 7.39 -0.16 -11.80
N LEU A 228 7.76 -1.43 -11.58
CA LEU A 228 7.59 -2.14 -10.31
C LEU A 228 8.89 -2.04 -9.51
N ASN A 229 8.84 -1.53 -8.27
CA ASN A 229 10.03 -1.48 -7.43
C ASN A 229 10.58 -2.90 -7.20
N VAL A 230 11.89 -3.10 -7.27
CA VAL A 230 12.47 -4.44 -7.11
C VAL A 230 12.17 -5.06 -5.73
N GLY A 231 12.19 -4.25 -4.67
CA GLY A 231 11.82 -4.71 -3.32
C GLY A 231 10.37 -5.15 -3.23
N GLU A 232 9.46 -4.33 -3.78
CA GLU A 232 8.03 -4.66 -3.92
C GLU A 232 7.82 -5.95 -4.72
N GLY A 233 8.57 -6.14 -5.81
CA GLY A 233 8.50 -7.36 -6.60
C GLY A 233 8.96 -8.61 -5.83
N TYR A 234 9.99 -8.50 -4.99
CA TYR A 234 10.37 -9.60 -4.11
C TYR A 234 9.30 -9.91 -3.06
N MET A 235 8.71 -8.88 -2.45
CA MET A 235 7.60 -9.06 -1.51
C MET A 235 6.43 -9.80 -2.18
N LEU A 236 6.01 -9.38 -3.37
CA LEU A 236 4.93 -10.04 -4.13
C LEU A 236 5.26 -11.50 -4.45
N ARG A 237 6.52 -11.82 -4.77
CA ARG A 237 6.97 -13.20 -4.96
C ARG A 237 6.84 -14.03 -3.69
N ASP A 238 7.22 -13.47 -2.55
CA ASP A 238 7.17 -14.20 -1.28
C ASP A 238 5.72 -14.44 -0.82
N LEU A 239 4.83 -13.46 -1.04
CA LEU A 239 3.39 -13.64 -0.87
C LEU A 239 2.83 -14.72 -1.80
N ALA A 240 3.19 -14.70 -3.09
CA ALA A 240 2.73 -15.70 -4.06
C ALA A 240 3.14 -17.12 -3.65
N ARG A 241 4.36 -17.31 -3.15
CA ARG A 241 4.88 -18.61 -2.67
C ARG A 241 4.10 -19.19 -1.50
N VAL A 242 3.55 -18.35 -0.63
CA VAL A 242 2.70 -18.83 0.49
C VAL A 242 1.23 -18.99 0.09
N GLY A 243 0.87 -18.66 -1.15
CA GLY A 243 -0.47 -18.79 -1.71
C GLY A 243 -1.30 -17.50 -1.67
N ILE A 244 -0.69 -16.33 -1.48
CA ILE A 244 -1.33 -15.01 -1.56
C ILE A 244 -1.02 -14.39 -2.92
N LYS A 245 -2.03 -14.23 -3.78
CA LYS A 245 -1.86 -13.60 -5.09
C LYS A 245 -1.90 -12.08 -4.96
N GLY A 246 -1.28 -11.37 -5.89
CA GLY A 246 -1.31 -9.91 -5.95
C GLY A 246 -2.30 -9.39 -6.99
N LEU A 247 -2.93 -8.24 -6.71
CA LEU A 247 -3.47 -7.34 -7.72
C LEU A 247 -2.62 -6.07 -7.69
N HIS A 248 -1.93 -5.77 -8.79
CA HIS A 248 -1.25 -4.49 -8.95
C HIS A 248 -2.12 -3.58 -9.84
N ALA A 249 -2.76 -2.61 -9.21
CA ALA A 249 -3.59 -1.61 -9.87
C ALA A 249 -2.85 -0.28 -10.01
N ILE A 250 -3.11 0.41 -11.11
CA ILE A 250 -2.58 1.76 -11.36
C ILE A 250 -3.76 2.65 -11.73
N VAL A 251 -3.97 3.69 -10.93
CA VAL A 251 -4.72 4.87 -11.35
C VAL A 251 -3.79 5.70 -12.22
N VAL A 252 -4.06 5.70 -13.52
CA VAL A 252 -3.21 6.39 -14.50
C VAL A 252 -3.47 7.88 -14.43
N LYS A 253 -2.41 8.67 -14.28
CA LYS A 253 -2.47 10.13 -14.32
C LYS A 253 -2.73 10.59 -15.76
N PRO A 254 -3.78 11.39 -16.03
CA PRO A 254 -3.96 12.05 -17.34
C PRO A 254 -2.83 13.05 -17.62
N TYR A 255 -2.38 13.78 -16.59
CA TYR A 255 -1.19 14.62 -16.66
C TYR A 255 0.09 13.80 -16.54
N TRP A 256 0.86 13.70 -17.61
CA TRP A 256 2.13 12.97 -17.63
C TRP A 256 3.28 13.86 -17.15
N ASN A 257 3.13 14.38 -15.92
CA ASN A 257 4.03 15.36 -15.33
C ASN A 257 4.26 15.06 -13.84
N THR A 258 5.52 14.96 -13.43
CA THR A 258 5.91 14.67 -12.04
C THR A 258 5.52 15.76 -11.05
N ASN A 259 5.34 17.00 -11.52
CA ASN A 259 4.96 18.15 -10.71
C ASN A 259 3.46 18.17 -10.38
N VAL A 260 2.67 17.31 -11.03
CA VAL A 260 1.24 17.17 -10.76
C VAL A 260 1.00 16.01 -9.80
N GLY A 261 0.58 16.36 -8.59
CA GLY A 261 0.19 15.45 -7.52
C GLY A 261 -1.18 14.79 -7.71
N SER A 262 -1.70 14.18 -6.65
CA SER A 262 -3.05 13.57 -6.66
C SER A 262 -4.18 14.57 -6.40
N SER A 263 -3.88 15.83 -6.08
CA SER A 263 -4.89 16.83 -5.72
C SER A 263 -5.96 17.06 -6.80
N TYR A 264 -5.60 16.92 -8.09
CA TYR A 264 -6.58 17.06 -9.17
C TYR A 264 -7.70 16.02 -9.09
N LEU A 265 -7.46 14.85 -8.49
CA LEU A 265 -8.49 13.83 -8.28
C LEU A 265 -9.64 14.31 -7.39
N VAL A 266 -9.38 15.37 -6.62
CA VAL A 266 -10.35 15.97 -5.69
C VAL A 266 -10.83 17.33 -6.19
N SER A 267 -9.95 18.13 -6.78
CA SER A 267 -10.25 19.51 -7.15
C SER A 267 -10.68 19.72 -8.61
N ASN A 268 -10.50 18.73 -9.49
CA ASN A 268 -10.85 18.83 -10.91
C ASN A 268 -11.59 17.56 -11.37
N TYR A 269 -12.92 17.62 -11.33
CA TYR A 269 -13.80 16.50 -11.69
C TYR A 269 -13.62 16.05 -13.15
N ASP A 270 -13.50 16.98 -14.10
CA ASP A 270 -13.35 16.64 -15.52
C ASP A 270 -12.07 15.83 -15.78
N VAL A 271 -10.97 16.19 -15.13
CA VAL A 271 -9.70 15.45 -15.25
C VAL A 271 -9.78 14.13 -14.49
N ARG A 272 -10.41 14.13 -13.31
CA ARG A 272 -10.61 12.90 -12.52
C ARG A 272 -11.39 11.86 -13.34
N ASP A 273 -12.41 12.27 -14.08
CA ASP A 273 -13.24 11.37 -14.88
C ASP A 273 -12.48 10.75 -16.06
N GLN A 274 -11.39 11.39 -16.49
CA GLN A 274 -10.47 10.85 -17.50
C GLN A 274 -9.37 9.95 -16.91
N ALA A 275 -9.24 9.86 -15.59
CA ALA A 275 -8.25 8.98 -14.96
C ALA A 275 -8.66 7.51 -15.16
N MET A 276 -7.91 6.78 -15.99
CA MET A 276 -8.14 5.36 -16.22
C MET A 276 -7.51 4.52 -15.11
N VAL A 277 -8.21 3.46 -14.70
CA VAL A 277 -7.68 2.44 -13.80
C VAL A 277 -7.35 1.19 -14.60
N VAL A 278 -6.13 0.70 -14.43
CA VAL A 278 -5.64 -0.54 -15.05
C VAL A 278 -5.17 -1.50 -13.97
N GLY A 279 -5.29 -2.80 -14.20
CA GLY A 279 -4.95 -3.83 -13.22
C GLY A 279 -4.23 -5.02 -13.81
N MET A 280 -3.32 -5.61 -13.05
CA MET A 280 -2.63 -6.85 -13.40
C MET A 280 -2.66 -7.81 -12.21
N THR A 281 -3.07 -9.05 -12.44
CA THR A 281 -2.91 -10.13 -11.45
C THR A 281 -1.46 -10.59 -11.43
N ILE A 282 -0.94 -10.81 -10.23
CA ILE A 282 0.43 -11.24 -10.00
C ILE A 282 0.40 -12.55 -9.20
N ASN A 283 0.61 -13.68 -9.88
CA ASN A 283 0.94 -14.94 -9.23
C ASN A 283 2.45 -15.24 -9.31
N GLU A 284 2.87 -16.42 -8.85
CA GLU A 284 4.28 -16.84 -8.84
C GLU A 284 4.93 -16.84 -10.23
N ARG A 285 4.19 -17.25 -11.27
CA ARG A 285 4.65 -17.22 -12.66
C ARG A 285 4.84 -15.80 -13.17
N GLU A 286 3.85 -14.92 -12.98
CA GLU A 286 3.97 -13.55 -13.47
C GLU A 286 5.07 -12.78 -12.77
N ILE A 287 5.18 -12.89 -11.44
CA ILE A 287 6.24 -12.18 -10.72
C ILE A 287 7.63 -12.72 -11.05
N GLY A 288 7.76 -14.03 -11.28
CA GLY A 288 9.00 -14.64 -11.79
C GLY A 288 9.43 -14.03 -13.13
N ARG A 289 8.48 -13.89 -14.08
CA ARG A 289 8.72 -13.22 -15.37
C ARG A 289 9.15 -11.76 -15.20
N ILE A 290 8.46 -11.00 -14.36
CA ILE A 290 8.76 -9.57 -14.14
C ILE A 290 10.16 -9.41 -13.53
N LEU A 291 10.49 -10.20 -12.50
CA LEU A 291 11.78 -10.14 -11.82
C LEU A 291 12.96 -10.58 -12.70
N ALA A 292 12.74 -11.45 -13.69
CA ALA A 292 13.75 -11.89 -14.64
C ALA A 292 14.20 -10.79 -15.63
N ARG A 293 13.43 -9.70 -15.76
CA ARG A 293 13.78 -8.58 -16.66
C ARG A 293 14.99 -7.80 -16.18
N SER A 294 15.67 -7.10 -17.08
CA SER A 294 16.70 -6.13 -16.70
C SER A 294 16.12 -5.04 -15.79
N SER A 295 16.88 -4.66 -14.76
CA SER A 295 16.49 -3.57 -13.86
C SER A 295 16.89 -2.22 -14.45
N GLU A 296 16.01 -1.24 -14.29
CA GLU A 296 16.31 0.17 -14.55
C GLU A 296 16.37 0.94 -13.21
N SER A 297 16.80 2.21 -13.22
CA SER A 297 16.95 3.02 -12.00
C SER A 297 16.03 4.23 -12.01
N SER A 298 15.30 4.47 -10.91
CA SER A 298 14.47 5.66 -10.75
C SER A 298 15.25 6.83 -10.11
N PRO A 299 14.77 8.07 -10.28
CA PRO A 299 15.30 9.22 -9.55
C PRO A 299 15.19 9.07 -8.02
N THR A 300 16.04 9.78 -7.26
CA THR A 300 16.13 9.63 -5.78
C THR A 300 14.84 9.96 -5.03
N HIS A 301 14.03 10.90 -5.54
CA HIS A 301 12.74 11.29 -4.94
C HIS A 301 11.71 10.16 -4.90
N THR A 302 11.94 9.06 -5.62
CA THR A 302 11.07 7.88 -5.61
C THR A 302 11.37 6.92 -4.45
N SER A 303 12.53 7.06 -3.79
CA SER A 303 12.83 6.30 -2.56
C SER A 303 11.97 6.80 -1.39
N VAL A 304 11.77 5.93 -0.39
CA VAL A 304 10.90 6.22 0.76
C VAL A 304 11.41 7.42 1.57
N ASN A 305 12.73 7.55 1.72
CA ASN A 305 13.39 8.61 2.49
C ASN A 305 14.11 9.66 1.63
N GLY A 306 14.05 9.56 0.29
CA GLY A 306 14.72 10.46 -0.65
C GLY A 306 16.25 10.28 -0.80
N LYS A 307 16.86 9.29 -0.12
CA LYS A 307 18.33 9.16 -0.03
C LYS A 307 18.95 8.24 -1.10
N THR A 308 18.17 7.41 -1.78
CA THR A 308 18.69 6.37 -2.71
C THR A 308 17.97 6.38 -4.04
N LYS A 309 18.62 5.88 -5.11
CA LYS A 309 17.97 5.62 -6.41
C LYS A 309 17.45 4.19 -6.43
N PRO A 310 16.14 3.95 -6.26
CA PRO A 310 15.63 2.60 -6.25
C PRO A 310 15.69 1.99 -7.65
N LYS A 311 15.93 0.68 -7.71
CA LYS A 311 15.81 -0.09 -8.95
C LYS A 311 14.37 -0.52 -9.17
N TYR A 312 13.94 -0.58 -10.42
CA TYR A 312 12.63 -1.09 -10.82
C TYR A 312 12.72 -2.07 -11.99
N LYS A 313 11.67 -2.87 -12.15
CA LYS A 313 11.45 -3.75 -13.31
C LYS A 313 10.40 -3.11 -14.21
N PRO A 314 10.68 -2.92 -15.51
CA PRO A 314 9.70 -2.38 -16.44
C PRO A 314 8.57 -3.40 -16.68
N MET A 315 7.33 -2.91 -16.69
CA MET A 315 6.12 -3.64 -17.02
C MET A 315 5.44 -2.98 -18.20
N LEU A 316 5.15 -3.73 -19.26
CA LEU A 316 4.51 -3.17 -20.45
C LEU A 316 3.04 -2.88 -20.15
N LEU A 317 2.50 -1.80 -20.71
CA LEU A 317 1.07 -1.49 -20.56
C LEU A 317 0.18 -2.64 -21.05
N SER A 318 0.57 -3.33 -22.13
CA SER A 318 -0.14 -4.48 -22.67
C SER A 318 -0.24 -5.70 -21.73
N GLU A 319 0.49 -5.71 -20.61
CA GLU A 319 0.35 -6.74 -19.57
C GLU A 319 -0.75 -6.40 -18.55
N PHE A 320 -1.27 -5.17 -18.59
CA PHE A 320 -2.38 -4.73 -17.75
C PHE A 320 -3.70 -4.94 -18.47
N THR A 321 -4.72 -5.23 -17.69
CA THR A 321 -6.12 -5.23 -18.13
C THR A 321 -6.75 -3.88 -17.84
N SER A 322 -7.51 -3.35 -18.79
CA SER A 322 -8.27 -2.12 -18.58
C SER A 322 -9.40 -2.39 -17.59
N LEU A 323 -9.51 -1.64 -16.50
CA LEU A 323 -10.58 -1.82 -15.52
C LEU A 323 -11.73 -0.87 -15.81
N SER A 324 -11.54 0.44 -15.70
CA SER A 324 -12.51 1.44 -16.19
C SER A 324 -11.95 2.84 -15.96
N PHE A 325 -12.76 3.86 -16.19
CA PHE A 325 -12.50 5.21 -15.69
C PHE A 325 -12.85 5.33 -14.20
N LEU A 326 -12.05 6.10 -13.47
CA LEU A 326 -12.16 6.27 -12.01
C LEU A 326 -13.55 6.76 -11.54
N ALA A 327 -14.27 7.46 -12.40
CA ALA A 327 -15.66 7.87 -12.17
C ALA A 327 -16.63 6.69 -12.00
N LYS A 328 -16.35 5.56 -12.66
CA LYS A 328 -17.23 4.38 -12.74
C LYS A 328 -16.84 3.31 -11.71
N ARG A 329 -16.96 3.64 -10.43
CA ARG A 329 -16.43 2.81 -9.32
C ARG A 329 -17.00 1.39 -9.27
N GLU A 330 -18.32 1.24 -9.44
CA GLU A 330 -18.98 -0.06 -9.43
C GLU A 330 -18.52 -0.94 -10.61
N GLU A 331 -18.35 -0.34 -11.78
CA GLU A 331 -17.81 -1.02 -12.97
C GLU A 331 -16.37 -1.50 -12.73
N ILE A 332 -15.52 -0.66 -12.11
CA ILE A 332 -14.17 -1.06 -11.72
C ILE A 332 -14.23 -2.25 -10.75
N ALA A 333 -15.09 -2.20 -9.73
CA ALA A 333 -15.22 -3.29 -8.76
C ALA A 333 -15.64 -4.61 -9.44
N LYS A 334 -16.62 -4.56 -10.35
CA LYS A 334 -17.05 -5.71 -11.14
C LYS A 334 -15.92 -6.26 -12.00
N ARG A 335 -15.19 -5.40 -12.70
CA ARG A 335 -14.06 -5.79 -13.56
C ARG A 335 -12.85 -6.29 -12.78
N ILE A 336 -12.62 -5.78 -11.57
CA ILE A 336 -11.66 -6.38 -10.62
C ILE A 336 -12.10 -7.80 -10.30
N CYS A 337 -13.37 -8.05 -9.92
CA CYS A 337 -13.84 -9.41 -9.61
C CYS A 337 -13.60 -10.37 -10.78
N LEU A 338 -14.00 -9.96 -12.00
CA LEU A 338 -13.79 -10.76 -13.20
C LEU A 338 -12.31 -11.02 -13.47
N LEU A 339 -11.45 -10.02 -13.30
CA LEU A 339 -10.00 -10.15 -13.44
C LEU A 339 -9.42 -11.15 -12.42
N LEU A 340 -9.80 -11.03 -11.14
CA LEU A 340 -9.32 -11.92 -10.08
C LEU A 340 -9.80 -13.38 -10.26
N GLN A 341 -10.99 -13.56 -10.84
CA GLN A 341 -11.52 -14.88 -11.22
C GLN A 341 -10.94 -15.43 -12.53
N GLY A 342 -10.07 -14.66 -13.23
CA GLY A 342 -9.51 -15.06 -14.53
C GLY A 342 -10.52 -15.02 -15.68
N ARG A 343 -11.63 -14.29 -15.52
CA ARG A 343 -12.74 -14.15 -16.48
C ARG A 343 -12.67 -12.86 -17.31
N LEU A 344 -11.69 -11.99 -17.06
CA LEU A 344 -11.46 -10.76 -17.81
C LEU A 344 -10.09 -10.83 -18.50
N ASN A 345 -10.08 -10.69 -19.82
CA ASN A 345 -8.86 -10.64 -20.63
C ASN A 345 -9.00 -9.54 -21.69
N GLU A 346 -8.87 -8.30 -21.25
CA GLU A 346 -8.92 -7.11 -22.11
C GLU A 346 -7.63 -6.29 -21.91
N PRO A 347 -6.53 -6.69 -22.59
CA PRO A 347 -5.24 -6.00 -22.49
C PRO A 347 -5.36 -4.51 -22.85
N CYS A 348 -4.63 -3.67 -22.14
CA CYS A 348 -4.57 -2.25 -22.43
C CYS A 348 -3.85 -1.98 -23.77
N ASN A 349 -4.31 -0.95 -24.48
CA ASN A 349 -3.69 -0.45 -25.70
C ASN A 349 -2.96 0.87 -25.41
N ASP A 350 -1.73 1.02 -25.91
CA ASP A 350 -0.95 2.25 -25.78
C ASP A 350 -1.66 3.47 -26.39
N ASP A 351 -2.29 3.34 -27.55
CA ASP A 351 -2.94 4.45 -28.25
C ASP A 351 -4.16 4.95 -27.49
N GLN A 352 -4.90 4.03 -26.85
CA GLN A 352 -5.99 4.40 -25.95
C GLN A 352 -5.47 5.25 -24.79
N LEU A 353 -4.32 4.90 -24.20
CA LEU A 353 -3.79 5.64 -23.06
C LEU A 353 -3.16 6.98 -23.48
N ARG A 354 -2.51 7.05 -24.65
CA ARG A 354 -2.01 8.30 -25.23
C ARG A 354 -3.15 9.28 -25.51
N ALA A 355 -4.29 8.80 -26.00
CA ALA A 355 -5.46 9.64 -26.26
C ALA A 355 -6.06 10.28 -24.98
N LEU A 356 -5.76 9.73 -23.80
CA LEU A 356 -6.17 10.27 -22.49
C LEU A 356 -5.15 11.23 -21.87
N LYS A 357 -4.01 11.45 -22.53
CA LYS A 357 -2.98 12.39 -22.06
C LYS A 357 -3.49 13.82 -22.18
N ILE A 358 -3.45 14.56 -21.08
CA ILE A 358 -3.79 15.98 -21.05
C ILE A 358 -2.49 16.78 -21.00
N GLU A 359 -2.31 17.70 -21.96
CA GLU A 359 -1.20 18.64 -21.95
C GLU A 359 -1.44 19.71 -20.87
N LYS A 360 -0.38 20.07 -20.14
CA LYS A 360 -0.44 21.07 -19.08
C LYS A 360 0.68 22.08 -19.24
#